data_AF-A0A382R3V1-F1
#
_entry.id   AF-A0A382R3V1-F1
#
_cell.length_a   1.000
_cell.length_b   1.000
_cell.length_c   1.000
_cell.angle_alpha   90.00
_cell.angle_beta   90.00
_cell.angle_gamma   90.00
#
_symmetry.space_group_name_H-M   'P 1'
#
loop_
_entity.id
_entity.type
_entity.pdbx_description
1 polymer ?
#
loop_
_entity_poly.entity_id
_entity_poly.type
_entity_poly.pdbx_seq_one_letter_code
_entity_poly.pdbx_strand_id
1 'polypeptide(L)'
;MDKKTVGLSDTFKTNTAPKGFSKNPIKGTKFTIAISSAKGGVGKSTFAMNFALALKSTGSKVGILDADIYGPSLPKMMSINNKPESKDGKSLTPIEQYGIQCMSIGFLVDEETPMIWRGPMVTSAIKTFTEKVLWNNLDFIVIDMPPGTGDTQLTFAQQIKVDGVVIISTPQEIALLDVKRGIRMFDKLKVPILGLVDNMSFFQSDDGKNHNIFGEG
;
A
#
# COMPACT_ATOMS: atom_id res chain seq x y z
N MET A 1 -46.28 -11.91 -24.69
CA MET A 1 -46.40 -11.50 -23.28
C MET A 1 -44.98 -11.28 -22.79
N ASP A 2 -44.47 -10.06 -22.99
CA ASP A 2 -43.06 -9.70 -22.82
C ASP A 2 -42.76 -9.38 -21.35
N LYS A 3 -41.83 -10.10 -20.74
CA LYS A 3 -41.23 -9.71 -19.46
C LYS A 3 -39.93 -8.97 -19.74
N LYS A 4 -40.02 -7.64 -19.88
CA LYS A 4 -38.85 -6.74 -19.82
C LYS A 4 -38.41 -6.59 -18.36
N THR A 5 -37.26 -7.17 -18.03
CA THR A 5 -36.48 -6.81 -16.84
C THR A 5 -36.03 -5.36 -16.96
N VAL A 6 -36.47 -4.51 -16.03
CA VAL A 6 -36.05 -3.11 -15.92
C VAL A 6 -34.65 -3.09 -15.29
N GLY A 7 -33.61 -3.04 -16.12
CA GLY A 7 -32.24 -2.77 -15.68
C GLY A 7 -32.05 -1.29 -15.43
N LEU A 8 -31.50 -0.93 -14.26
CA LEU A 8 -30.94 0.41 -14.01
C LEU A 8 -29.70 0.59 -14.90
N SER A 9 -29.85 0.98 -16.16
CA SER A 9 -28.68 1.11 -17.04
C SER A 9 -28.61 2.34 -17.94
N ASP A 10 -29.63 3.20 -18.01
CA ASP A 10 -29.57 4.33 -18.95
C ASP A 10 -29.72 5.73 -18.34
N THR A 11 -30.02 5.86 -17.04
CA THR A 11 -30.13 7.16 -16.36
C THR A 11 -28.84 7.61 -15.64
N PHE A 12 -27.80 6.78 -15.57
CA PHE A 12 -26.51 7.11 -14.91
C PHE A 12 -25.37 7.43 -15.88
N LYS A 13 -25.63 7.54 -17.19
CA LYS A 13 -24.63 7.98 -18.18
C LYS A 13 -24.52 9.51 -18.19
N THR A 14 -24.25 10.13 -17.05
CA THR A 14 -23.73 11.49 -17.03
C THR A 14 -22.23 11.43 -17.29
N ASN A 15 -21.84 11.94 -18.46
CA ASN A 15 -20.45 12.20 -18.85
C ASN A 15 -19.74 13.06 -17.80
N THR A 16 -19.10 12.40 -16.84
CA THR A 16 -17.97 12.96 -16.11
C THR A 16 -16.73 12.31 -16.72
N ALA A 17 -16.16 12.97 -17.73
CA ALA A 17 -14.81 12.62 -18.16
C ALA A 17 -13.92 12.63 -16.90
N PRO A 18 -13.23 11.53 -16.55
CA PRO A 18 -12.39 11.52 -15.38
C PRO A 18 -11.36 12.64 -15.53
N LYS A 19 -11.30 13.57 -14.58
CA LYS A 19 -10.18 14.50 -14.47
C LYS A 19 -8.91 13.65 -14.51
N GLY A 20 -8.02 13.92 -15.47
CA GLY A 20 -6.76 13.20 -15.55
C GLY A 20 -6.01 13.35 -14.22
N PHE A 21 -5.80 12.24 -13.51
CA PHE A 21 -4.96 12.25 -12.32
C PHE A 21 -3.51 12.43 -12.77
N SER A 22 -2.86 13.50 -12.31
CA SER A 22 -1.41 13.64 -12.44
C SER A 22 -0.76 12.76 -11.38
N LYS A 23 -0.02 11.73 -11.81
CA LYS A 23 0.76 10.88 -10.91
C LYS A 23 1.97 11.65 -10.39
N ASN A 24 2.01 11.89 -9.09
CA ASN A 24 3.09 12.63 -8.44
C ASN A 24 4.20 11.68 -7.99
N PRO A 25 5.46 11.89 -8.41
CA PRO A 25 6.58 11.16 -7.83
C PRO A 25 6.76 11.54 -6.36
N ILE A 26 7.27 10.61 -5.56
CA ILE A 26 7.74 10.92 -4.20
C ILE A 26 9.10 11.58 -4.35
N LYS A 27 9.24 12.82 -3.85
CA LYS A 27 10.52 13.54 -3.94
C LYS A 27 11.60 12.83 -3.13
N GLY A 28 12.83 12.83 -3.65
CA GLY A 28 13.99 12.24 -2.96
C GLY A 28 14.15 10.73 -3.17
N THR A 29 13.39 10.11 -4.09
CA THR A 29 13.44 8.67 -4.37
C THR A 29 13.66 8.40 -5.87
N LYS A 30 14.35 7.30 -6.21
CA LYS A 30 14.54 6.88 -7.61
C LYS A 30 13.43 5.95 -8.09
N PHE A 31 13.07 4.93 -7.30
CA PHE A 31 12.04 3.96 -7.62
C PHE A 31 11.02 3.81 -6.50
N THR A 32 9.74 3.71 -6.87
CA THR A 32 8.62 3.51 -5.95
C THR A 32 7.99 2.15 -6.18
N ILE A 33 8.07 1.27 -5.18
CA ILE A 33 7.49 -0.07 -5.21
C ILE A 33 6.28 -0.11 -4.27
N ALA A 34 5.10 -0.40 -4.80
CA ALA A 34 3.91 -0.61 -4.00
C ALA A 34 3.79 -2.07 -3.56
N ILE A 35 3.43 -2.29 -2.30
CA ILE A 35 3.02 -3.59 -1.77
C ILE A 35 1.52 -3.53 -1.54
N SER A 36 0.79 -4.34 -2.28
CA SER A 36 -0.67 -4.33 -2.30
C SER A 36 -1.22 -5.69 -1.92
N SER A 37 -2.40 -5.73 -1.30
CA SER A 37 -3.17 -6.95 -1.14
C SER A 37 -4.62 -6.68 -1.49
N ALA A 38 -5.28 -7.69 -2.04
CA ALA A 38 -6.69 -7.56 -2.38
C ALA A 38 -7.63 -7.81 -1.18
N LYS A 39 -7.07 -8.23 -0.04
CA LYS A 39 -7.77 -8.47 1.22
C LYS A 39 -6.91 -8.08 2.43
N GLY A 40 -7.55 -7.72 3.54
CA GLY A 40 -6.88 -7.53 4.83
C GLY A 40 -6.46 -8.86 5.47
N GLY A 41 -5.43 -8.85 6.32
CA GLY A 41 -5.00 -10.03 7.08
C GLY A 41 -4.09 -11.01 6.35
N VAL A 42 -3.75 -10.78 5.07
CA VAL A 42 -2.84 -11.66 4.30
C VAL A 42 -1.35 -11.47 4.62
N GLY A 43 -1.00 -10.62 5.59
CA GLY A 43 0.39 -10.32 5.96
C GLY A 43 1.11 -9.31 5.05
N LYS A 44 0.36 -8.46 4.33
CA LYS A 44 0.88 -7.37 3.48
C LYS A 44 1.95 -6.52 4.17
N SER A 45 1.63 -5.96 5.33
CA SER A 45 2.52 -5.05 6.08
C SER A 45 3.79 -5.75 6.55
N THR A 46 3.65 -7.00 7.03
CA THR A 46 4.80 -7.85 7.38
C THR A 46 5.73 -8.07 6.19
N PHE A 47 5.17 -8.39 5.03
CA PHE A 47 5.96 -8.54 3.81
C PHE A 47 6.63 -7.22 3.43
N ALA A 48 5.91 -6.09 3.44
CA ALA A 48 6.43 -4.78 3.04
C ALA A 48 7.67 -4.37 3.86
N MET A 49 7.63 -4.57 5.17
CA MET A 49 8.75 -4.25 6.06
C MET A 49 9.94 -5.18 5.83
N ASN A 50 9.71 -6.49 5.75
CA ASN A 50 10.79 -7.45 5.48
C ASN A 50 11.40 -7.22 4.09
N PHE A 51 10.60 -6.89 3.09
CA PHE A 51 11.05 -6.57 1.75
C PHE A 51 11.92 -5.29 1.74
N ALA A 52 11.51 -4.24 2.45
CA ALA A 52 12.32 -3.03 2.61
C ALA A 52 13.68 -3.31 3.29
N LEU A 53 13.68 -4.12 4.35
CA LEU A 53 14.91 -4.52 5.04
C LEU A 53 15.81 -5.43 4.19
N ALA A 54 15.22 -6.31 3.38
CA ALA A 54 15.94 -7.14 2.42
C ALA A 54 16.56 -6.29 1.29
N LEU A 55 15.85 -5.28 0.77
CA LEU A 55 16.44 -4.32 -0.16
C LEU A 55 17.59 -3.54 0.48
N LYS A 56 17.48 -3.17 1.75
CA LYS A 56 18.57 -2.52 2.47
C LYS A 56 19.77 -3.45 2.66
N SER A 57 19.56 -4.76 2.85
CA SER A 57 20.66 -5.73 3.01
C SER A 57 21.48 -5.93 1.74
N THR A 58 20.96 -5.53 0.57
CA THR A 58 21.74 -5.49 -0.69
C THR A 58 22.62 -4.24 -0.83
N GLY A 59 22.59 -3.34 0.16
CA GLY A 59 23.33 -2.06 0.14
C GLY A 59 22.56 -0.89 -0.47
N SER A 60 21.29 -1.08 -0.82
CA SER A 60 20.43 -0.01 -1.34
C SER A 60 20.02 0.98 -0.25
N LYS A 61 19.84 2.26 -0.61
CA LYS A 61 19.21 3.25 0.29
C LYS A 61 17.70 3.10 0.20
N VAL A 62 17.07 2.70 1.31
CA VAL A 62 15.65 2.32 1.33
C VAL A 62 14.85 3.19 2.28
N GLY A 63 13.65 3.57 1.84
CA GLY A 63 12.59 4.08 2.69
C GLY A 63 11.36 3.20 2.66
N ILE A 64 10.55 3.31 3.70
CA ILE A 64 9.24 2.67 3.78
C ILE A 64 8.18 3.69 4.19
N LEU A 65 7.08 3.71 3.44
CA LEU A 65 5.89 4.51 3.69
C LEU A 65 4.71 3.59 4.01
N ASP A 66 4.23 3.64 5.24
CA ASP A 66 3.00 2.99 5.65
C ASP A 66 1.81 3.92 5.35
N ALA A 67 1.07 3.55 4.31
CA ALA A 67 -0.13 4.23 3.86
C ALA A 67 -1.40 3.51 4.31
N ASP A 68 -1.32 2.48 5.17
CA ASP A 68 -2.49 1.79 5.70
C ASP A 68 -3.19 2.64 6.75
N ILE A 69 -4.16 3.38 6.28
CA ILE A 69 -4.89 4.39 7.02
C ILE A 69 -5.72 3.81 8.17
N TYR A 70 -6.27 2.61 7.99
CA TYR A 70 -7.22 2.01 8.92
C TYR A 70 -6.56 1.14 9.98
N GLY A 71 -5.31 0.72 9.74
CA GLY A 71 -4.55 -0.13 10.64
C GLY A 71 -3.05 0.04 10.42
N PRO A 72 -2.50 1.24 10.66
CA PRO A 72 -1.08 1.49 10.45
C PRO A 72 -0.26 0.55 11.33
N SER A 73 0.50 -0.32 10.70
CA SER A 73 1.23 -1.40 11.40
C SER A 73 2.69 -1.05 11.63
N LEU A 74 3.24 -0.10 10.84
CA LEU A 74 4.65 0.24 10.87
C LEU A 74 5.17 0.72 12.23
N PRO A 75 4.49 1.65 12.95
CA PRO A 75 5.00 2.13 14.23
C PRO A 75 5.26 0.97 15.20
N LYS A 76 4.30 0.06 15.30
CA LYS A 76 4.37 -1.08 16.22
C LYS A 76 5.39 -2.11 15.78
N MET A 77 5.37 -2.52 14.51
CA MET A 77 6.25 -3.57 13.99
C MET A 77 7.73 -3.14 13.96
N MET A 78 7.99 -1.84 13.79
CA MET A 78 9.35 -1.29 13.79
C MET A 78 9.80 -0.81 15.18
N SER A 79 8.95 -0.92 16.21
CA SER A 79 9.20 -0.42 17.58
C SER A 79 9.52 1.07 17.65
N ILE A 80 8.80 1.86 16.85
CA ILE A 80 8.96 3.32 16.77
C ILE A 80 7.93 3.98 17.69
N ASN A 81 8.39 4.71 18.70
CA ASN A 81 7.53 5.38 19.70
C ASN A 81 7.61 6.91 19.65
N ASN A 82 8.44 7.47 18.76
CA ASN A 82 8.58 8.90 18.53
C ASN A 82 7.80 9.33 17.29
N LYS A 83 7.47 10.63 17.21
CA LYS A 83 6.85 11.26 16.03
C LYS A 83 7.94 11.87 15.13
N PRO A 84 7.70 11.98 13.81
CA PRO A 84 8.62 12.64 12.90
C PRO A 84 8.79 14.12 13.27
N GLU A 85 10.03 14.60 13.21
CA GLU A 85 10.34 16.00 13.52
C GLU A 85 10.00 16.93 12.36
N SER A 86 9.56 18.15 12.69
CA SER A 86 9.41 19.24 11.73
C SER A 86 10.24 20.44 12.19
N LYS A 87 11.41 20.65 11.56
CA LYS A 87 12.33 21.75 11.92
C LYS A 87 11.82 23.12 11.47
N ASP A 88 11.05 23.17 10.39
CA ASP A 88 10.54 24.38 9.74
C ASP A 88 9.02 24.57 9.91
N GLY A 89 8.35 23.65 10.62
CA GLY A 89 6.89 23.60 10.77
C GLY A 89 6.12 23.29 9.48
N LYS A 90 6.81 22.92 8.39
CA LYS A 90 6.21 22.70 7.05
C LYS A 90 6.53 21.31 6.49
N SER A 91 7.74 20.83 6.75
CA SER A 91 8.33 19.62 6.22
C SER A 91 8.56 18.62 7.34
N LEU A 92 8.48 17.33 7.03
CA LEU A 92 8.66 16.25 7.99
C LEU A 92 9.95 15.50 7.69
N THR A 93 10.77 15.30 8.73
CA THR A 93 11.95 14.44 8.65
C THR A 93 11.51 12.99 8.92
N PRO A 94 11.76 12.04 7.99
CA PRO A 94 11.44 10.65 8.25
C PRO A 94 12.25 10.10 9.42
N ILE A 95 11.67 9.14 10.14
CA ILE A 95 12.34 8.51 11.28
C ILE A 95 13.31 7.47 10.74
N GLU A 96 14.57 7.45 11.19
CA GLU A 96 15.48 6.38 10.85
C GLU A 96 15.33 5.21 11.83
N GLN A 97 15.10 4.00 11.30
CA GLN A 97 14.99 2.78 12.12
C GLN A 97 15.56 1.59 11.33
N TYR A 98 16.37 0.76 11.98
CA TYR A 98 17.07 -0.39 11.36
C TYR A 98 17.89 -0.06 10.09
N GLY A 99 18.30 1.20 9.93
CA GLY A 99 19.05 1.70 8.78
C GLY A 99 18.19 1.98 7.54
N ILE A 100 16.87 2.12 7.68
CA ILE A 100 15.96 2.61 6.64
C ILE A 100 15.20 3.85 7.12
N GLN A 101 14.75 4.68 6.18
CA GLN A 101 13.91 5.85 6.48
C GLN A 101 12.44 5.43 6.56
N CYS A 102 11.73 5.81 7.62
CA CYS A 102 10.38 5.37 7.93
C CYS A 102 9.41 6.54 8.01
N MET A 103 8.26 6.38 7.38
CA MET A 103 7.11 7.26 7.54
C MET A 103 5.84 6.41 7.61
N SER A 104 4.90 6.80 8.47
CA SER A 104 3.59 6.16 8.56
C SER A 104 2.53 7.22 8.71
N ILE A 105 1.37 6.99 8.10
CA ILE A 105 0.19 7.78 8.40
C ILE A 105 -0.21 7.71 9.87
N GLY A 106 0.11 6.60 10.55
CA GLY A 106 -0.06 6.41 11.98
C GLY A 106 0.71 7.43 12.83
N PHE A 107 1.79 8.03 12.32
CA PHE A 107 2.51 9.08 13.05
C PHE A 107 1.80 10.45 13.01
N LEU A 108 0.97 10.68 11.99
CA LEU A 108 0.32 11.96 11.73
C LEU A 108 -1.04 12.08 12.39
N VAL A 109 -1.49 11.02 13.06
CA VAL A 109 -2.81 10.91 13.65
C VAL A 109 -2.71 10.51 15.11
N ASP A 110 -3.68 10.97 15.89
CA ASP A 110 -3.74 10.67 17.32
C ASP A 110 -4.51 9.36 17.53
N GLU A 111 -3.95 8.45 18.34
CA GLU A 111 -4.48 7.09 18.54
C GLU A 111 -5.87 7.09 19.19
N GLU A 112 -6.20 8.12 19.96
CA GLU A 112 -7.47 8.20 20.71
C GLU A 112 -8.64 8.76 19.91
N THR A 113 -8.42 9.26 18.69
CA THR A 113 -9.49 9.90 17.91
C THR A 113 -10.09 8.92 16.89
N PRO A 114 -11.39 8.59 16.94
CA PRO A 114 -12.04 7.79 15.91
C PRO A 114 -11.90 8.48 14.54
N MET A 115 -11.03 7.95 13.69
CA MET A 115 -10.69 8.62 12.44
C MET A 115 -11.71 8.33 11.34
N ILE A 116 -12.41 9.38 10.89
CA ILE A 116 -13.21 9.33 9.66
C ILE A 116 -12.36 9.87 8.52
N TRP A 117 -11.68 8.96 7.81
CA TRP A 117 -10.88 9.32 6.64
C TRP A 117 -11.77 9.61 5.43
N ARG A 118 -12.03 10.90 5.18
CA ARG A 118 -12.72 11.36 3.98
C ARG A 118 -11.72 11.59 2.85
N GLY A 119 -12.16 11.51 1.60
CA GLY A 119 -11.32 11.68 0.40
C GLY A 119 -10.35 12.89 0.42
N PRO A 120 -10.76 14.09 0.90
CA PRO A 120 -9.84 15.22 1.04
C PRO A 120 -8.67 14.97 2.01
N MET A 121 -8.89 14.23 3.10
CA MET A 121 -7.84 13.89 4.06
C MET A 121 -6.84 12.91 3.45
N VAL A 122 -7.32 11.91 2.72
CA VAL A 122 -6.47 10.96 1.97
C VAL A 122 -5.59 11.71 0.97
N THR A 123 -6.19 12.64 0.19
CA THR A 123 -5.45 13.47 -0.77
C THR A 123 -4.41 14.36 -0.08
N SER A 124 -4.75 14.93 1.08
CA SER A 124 -3.80 15.73 1.88
C SER A 124 -2.64 14.91 2.44
N ALA A 125 -2.90 13.69 2.89
CA ALA A 125 -1.88 12.75 3.33
C ALA A 125 -0.94 12.37 2.17
N ILE A 126 -1.50 12.02 1.01
CA ILE A 126 -0.72 11.74 -0.22
C ILE A 126 0.20 12.92 -0.54
N LYS A 127 -0.34 14.15 -0.57
CA LYS A 127 0.45 15.36 -0.82
C LYS A 127 1.56 15.55 0.20
N THR A 128 1.29 15.25 1.47
CA THR A 128 2.30 15.33 2.53
C THR A 128 3.43 14.33 2.26
N PHE A 129 3.10 13.08 1.94
CA PHE A 129 4.11 12.06 1.67
C PHE A 129 4.92 12.29 0.40
N THR A 130 4.31 12.82 -0.66
CA THR A 130 4.98 13.08 -1.94
C THR A 130 5.80 14.36 -1.94
N GLU A 131 5.37 15.40 -1.22
CA GLU A 131 5.96 16.75 -1.32
C GLU A 131 6.62 17.26 -0.04
N LYS A 132 6.18 16.85 1.14
CA LYS A 132 6.58 17.45 2.43
C LYS A 132 7.49 16.55 3.28
N VAL A 133 7.56 15.26 3.00
CA VAL A 133 8.53 14.38 3.66
C VAL A 133 9.90 14.54 3.00
N LEU A 134 10.91 14.84 3.80
CA LEU A 134 12.28 15.07 3.37
C LEU A 134 13.03 13.75 3.21
N TRP A 135 12.60 12.90 2.27
CA TRP A 135 13.31 11.67 1.94
C TRP A 135 14.72 11.98 1.42
N ASN A 136 15.72 11.34 2.02
CA ASN A 136 17.12 11.62 1.71
C ASN A 136 17.68 10.57 0.73
N ASN A 137 17.68 10.91 -0.56
CA ASN A 137 18.40 10.21 -1.63
C ASN A 137 18.22 8.68 -1.63
N LEU A 138 16.97 8.23 -1.67
CA LEU A 138 16.60 6.82 -1.67
C LEU A 138 16.73 6.20 -3.07
N ASP A 139 17.28 4.99 -3.14
CA ASP A 139 17.20 4.17 -4.34
C ASP A 139 15.79 3.58 -4.49
N PHE A 140 15.22 3.10 -3.38
CA PHE A 140 13.87 2.54 -3.34
C PHE A 140 13.05 3.14 -2.21
N ILE A 141 11.77 3.40 -2.49
CA ILE A 141 10.76 3.55 -1.46
C ILE A 141 9.70 2.46 -1.61
N VAL A 142 9.45 1.74 -0.53
CA VAL A 142 8.41 0.71 -0.43
C VAL A 142 7.16 1.34 0.18
N ILE A 143 6.02 1.25 -0.50
CA ILE A 143 4.74 1.73 0.01
C ILE A 143 3.91 0.54 0.48
N ASP A 144 3.63 0.45 1.78
CA ASP A 144 2.62 -0.46 2.30
C ASP A 144 1.24 0.15 2.06
N MET A 145 0.55 -0.32 1.02
CA MET A 145 -0.71 0.27 0.56
C MET A 145 -1.86 -0.08 1.52
N PRO A 146 -2.94 0.73 1.58
CA PRO A 146 -4.20 0.27 2.19
C PRO A 146 -4.67 -1.07 1.58
N PRO A 147 -5.40 -1.91 2.32
CA PRO A 147 -5.86 -3.20 1.83
C PRO A 147 -7.06 -3.06 0.87
N GLY A 148 -7.22 -4.05 -0.01
CA GLY A 148 -8.41 -4.23 -0.83
C GLY A 148 -8.24 -3.81 -2.29
N THR A 149 -9.34 -3.30 -2.85
CA THR A 149 -9.36 -2.55 -4.12
C THR A 149 -10.34 -1.37 -4.01
N GLY A 150 -10.49 -0.84 -2.79
CA GLY A 150 -11.41 0.26 -2.48
C GLY A 150 -10.85 1.62 -2.89
N ASP A 151 -11.66 2.66 -2.69
CA ASP A 151 -11.35 4.03 -3.15
C ASP A 151 -10.04 4.58 -2.60
N THR A 152 -9.68 4.27 -1.35
CA THR A 152 -8.42 4.73 -0.74
C THR A 152 -7.22 4.22 -1.50
N GLN A 153 -7.12 2.90 -1.71
CA GLN A 153 -6.01 2.29 -2.45
C GLN A 153 -5.96 2.74 -3.91
N LEU A 154 -7.12 2.84 -4.56
CA LEU A 154 -7.22 3.37 -5.91
C LEU A 154 -6.71 4.81 -5.99
N THR A 155 -7.06 5.66 -5.01
CA THR A 155 -6.60 7.05 -4.92
C THR A 155 -5.09 7.11 -4.78
N PHE A 156 -4.48 6.30 -3.90
CA PHE A 156 -3.02 6.21 -3.78
C PHE A 156 -2.38 5.79 -5.11
N ALA A 157 -2.90 4.74 -5.75
CA ALA A 157 -2.35 4.23 -7.01
C ALA A 157 -2.56 5.19 -8.22
N GLN A 158 -3.55 6.07 -8.15
CA GLN A 158 -3.82 7.10 -9.16
C GLN A 158 -3.00 8.38 -8.95
N GLN A 159 -2.73 8.77 -7.70
CA GLN A 159 -2.07 10.03 -7.38
C GLN A 159 -0.57 9.91 -7.15
N ILE A 160 -0.05 8.72 -6.82
CA ILE A 160 1.38 8.48 -6.67
C ILE A 160 1.91 7.79 -7.92
N LYS A 161 3.06 8.26 -8.41
CA LYS A 161 3.81 7.55 -9.45
C LYS A 161 4.46 6.31 -8.83
N VAL A 162 3.90 5.14 -9.17
CA VAL A 162 4.42 3.82 -8.78
C VAL A 162 5.13 3.20 -9.98
N ASP A 163 6.35 2.73 -9.79
CA ASP A 163 7.18 2.13 -10.85
C ASP A 163 6.97 0.61 -10.95
N GLY A 164 6.52 -0.03 -9.87
CA GLY A 164 6.07 -1.41 -9.89
C GLY A 164 5.29 -1.80 -8.64
N VAL A 165 4.53 -2.90 -8.73
CA VAL A 165 3.73 -3.43 -7.62
C VAL A 165 4.01 -4.91 -7.37
N VAL A 166 4.11 -5.28 -6.10
CA VAL A 166 4.05 -6.67 -5.64
C VAL A 166 2.70 -6.89 -4.97
N ILE A 167 2.00 -7.95 -5.38
CA ILE A 167 0.69 -8.30 -4.83
C ILE A 167 0.85 -9.45 -3.84
N ILE A 168 0.29 -9.30 -2.64
CA ILE A 168 0.32 -10.29 -1.56
C ILE A 168 -1.04 -10.97 -1.45
N SER A 169 -1.02 -12.30 -1.40
CA SER A 169 -2.19 -13.16 -1.22
C SER A 169 -1.92 -14.24 -0.18
N THR A 170 -2.91 -15.08 0.05
CA THR A 170 -2.81 -16.39 0.68
C THR A 170 -3.43 -17.45 -0.24
N PRO A 171 -3.17 -18.76 -0.05
CA PRO A 171 -3.72 -19.83 -0.89
C PRO A 171 -5.25 -19.97 -0.83
N GLN A 172 -5.89 -19.34 0.16
CA GLN A 172 -7.34 -19.39 0.34
C GLN A 172 -8.06 -18.93 -0.94
N GLU A 173 -8.99 -19.74 -1.43
CA GLU A 173 -9.72 -19.49 -2.69
C GLU A 173 -10.34 -18.09 -2.76
N ILE A 174 -10.90 -17.60 -1.64
CA ILE A 174 -11.49 -16.26 -1.54
C ILE A 174 -10.43 -15.16 -1.79
N ALA A 175 -9.22 -15.32 -1.26
CA ALA A 175 -8.14 -14.36 -1.48
C ALA A 175 -7.68 -14.37 -2.94
N LEU A 176 -7.60 -15.54 -3.58
CA LEU A 176 -7.23 -15.68 -5.00
C LEU A 176 -8.23 -14.99 -5.95
N LEU A 177 -9.53 -15.03 -5.63
CA LEU A 177 -10.54 -14.31 -6.40
C LEU A 177 -10.35 -12.79 -6.33
N ASP A 178 -9.99 -12.27 -5.15
CA ASP A 178 -9.74 -10.85 -4.95
C ASP A 178 -8.43 -10.39 -5.64
N VAL A 179 -7.39 -11.24 -5.68
CA VAL A 179 -6.14 -10.97 -6.42
C VAL A 179 -6.40 -10.61 -7.87
N LYS A 180 -7.34 -11.31 -8.55
CA LYS A 180 -7.71 -11.01 -9.94
C LYS A 180 -8.24 -9.58 -10.11
N ARG A 181 -8.92 -9.03 -9.10
CA ARG A 181 -9.39 -7.63 -9.11
C ARG A 181 -8.22 -6.67 -8.94
N GLY A 182 -7.30 -6.97 -8.03
CA GLY A 182 -6.08 -6.20 -7.81
C GLY A 182 -5.22 -6.10 -9.07
N ILE A 183 -4.98 -7.23 -9.75
CA ILE A 183 -4.25 -7.30 -11.03
C ILE A 183 -4.90 -6.38 -12.07
N ARG A 184 -6.21 -6.53 -12.30
CA ARG A 184 -6.96 -5.70 -13.26
C ARG A 184 -6.91 -4.19 -12.92
N MET A 185 -6.86 -3.85 -11.64
CA MET A 185 -6.75 -2.45 -11.22
C MET A 185 -5.39 -1.87 -11.63
N PHE A 186 -4.28 -2.55 -11.33
CA PHE A 186 -2.95 -2.07 -11.70
C PHE A 186 -2.70 -2.10 -13.20
N ASP A 187 -3.26 -3.07 -13.92
CA ASP A 187 -3.24 -3.11 -15.40
C ASP A 187 -3.91 -1.87 -16.00
N LYS A 188 -5.10 -1.50 -15.51
CA LYS A 188 -5.81 -0.29 -15.95
C LYS A 188 -5.01 0.99 -15.65
N LEU A 189 -4.27 1.01 -14.54
CA LEU A 189 -3.41 2.11 -14.15
C LEU A 189 -2.03 2.07 -14.85
N LYS A 190 -1.77 1.05 -15.67
CA LYS A 190 -0.50 0.81 -16.36
C LYS A 190 0.70 0.77 -15.40
N VAL A 191 0.52 0.16 -14.23
CA VAL A 191 1.59 -0.07 -13.26
C VAL A 191 2.12 -1.49 -13.46
N PRO A 192 3.43 -1.68 -13.72
CA PRO A 192 4.02 -3.01 -13.88
C PRO A 192 3.84 -3.87 -12.63
N ILE A 193 3.34 -5.10 -12.80
CA ILE A 193 3.29 -6.09 -11.73
C ILE A 193 4.63 -6.81 -11.70
N LEU A 194 5.38 -6.61 -10.62
CA LEU A 194 6.72 -7.20 -10.42
C LEU A 194 6.63 -8.66 -9.97
N GLY A 195 5.55 -9.01 -9.28
CA GLY A 195 5.33 -10.38 -8.81
C GLY A 195 4.07 -10.53 -7.95
N LEU A 196 3.70 -11.80 -7.75
CA LEU A 196 2.69 -12.24 -6.80
C LEU A 196 3.39 -13.04 -5.71
N VAL A 197 3.05 -12.79 -4.45
CA VAL A 197 3.55 -13.52 -3.30
C VAL A 197 2.40 -14.25 -2.66
N ASP A 198 2.55 -15.56 -2.54
CA ASP A 198 1.63 -16.40 -1.78
C ASP A 198 2.15 -16.56 -0.36
N ASN A 199 1.60 -15.76 0.55
CA ASN A 199 1.99 -15.76 1.95
C ASN A 199 1.21 -16.82 2.73
N MET A 200 1.78 -17.29 3.84
CA MET A 200 1.19 -18.36 4.65
C MET A 200 0.88 -19.62 3.82
N SER A 201 1.70 -19.92 2.81
CA SER A 201 1.49 -21.02 1.86
C SER A 201 1.48 -22.39 2.55
N PHE A 202 2.38 -22.59 3.50
CA PHE A 202 2.45 -23.80 4.30
C PHE A 202 3.10 -23.51 5.65
N PHE A 203 2.86 -24.41 6.60
CA PHE A 203 3.63 -24.56 7.83
C PHE A 203 4.50 -25.80 7.71
N GLN A 204 5.80 -25.66 7.96
CA GLN A 204 6.69 -26.82 8.05
C GLN A 204 6.85 -27.19 9.53
N SER A 205 6.48 -28.41 9.89
CA SER A 205 6.72 -28.94 11.23
C SER A 205 8.19 -29.33 11.41
N ASP A 206 8.61 -29.53 12.66
CA ASP A 206 10.00 -29.85 13.03
C ASP A 206 10.52 -31.15 12.36
N ASP A 207 9.62 -32.04 11.94
CA ASP A 207 9.93 -33.26 11.18
C ASP A 207 10.16 -33.02 9.68
N GLY A 208 10.07 -31.76 9.22
CA GLY A 208 10.27 -31.34 7.84
C GLY A 208 9.03 -31.45 6.96
N LYS A 209 7.89 -31.90 7.50
CA LYS A 209 6.64 -32.06 6.74
C LYS A 209 5.93 -30.73 6.53
N ASN A 210 5.44 -30.49 5.31
CA ASN A 210 4.66 -29.31 4.98
C ASN A 210 3.15 -29.55 5.21
N HIS A 211 2.50 -28.57 5.81
CA HIS A 211 1.07 -28.53 6.10
C HIS A 211 0.46 -27.30 5.44
N ASN A 212 -0.42 -27.52 4.46
CA ASN A 212 -1.11 -26.47 3.71
C ASN A 212 -2.33 -25.97 4.50
N ILE A 213 -2.10 -25.31 5.64
CA ILE A 213 -3.14 -24.89 6.59
C ILE A 213 -4.22 -24.02 5.91
N PHE A 214 -3.82 -23.25 4.90
CA PHE A 214 -4.69 -22.30 4.20
C PHE A 214 -5.08 -22.74 2.78
N GLY A 215 -4.80 -23.99 2.42
CA GLY A 215 -5.04 -24.54 1.09
C GLY A 215 -3.81 -24.50 0.19
N GLU A 216 -4.01 -24.83 -1.09
CA GLU A 216 -2.99 -24.84 -2.13
C GLU A 216 -3.40 -23.83 -3.22
N GLY A 217 -2.45 -22.99 -3.63
CA GLY A 217 -2.65 -21.86 -4.55
C GLY A 217 -2.39 -22.18 -6.02
#